data_AF-A0A9D9VHB9-F1
#
_entry.id   AF-A0A9D9VHB9-F1
#
_cell.length_a   1.000
_cell.length_b   1.000
_cell.length_c   1.000
_cell.angle_alpha   90.00
_cell.angle_beta   90.00
_cell.angle_gamma   90.00
#
_symmetry.space_group_name_H-M   'P 1'
#
loop_
_entity.id
_entity.type
_entity.pdbx_description
1 polymer ?
#
loop_
_entity_poly.entity_id
_entity_poly.type
_entity_poly.pdbx_seq_one_letter_code
_entity_poly.pdbx_strand_id
1 'polypeptide(L)'
;YTEEEYWPLLDRIKAQLVQEGIYGESPAYDASLFAYNGSFALAVDPLTEEAAKKLGSRWVRFPETNGVRAFRTVTPEVELIQELGVALPTEHPTVRRLRRMQDLQPLTLVDRSCVTCQAPLRSRYRESSVKEVLCEVCYEQQVIQS
;
A
#
# COMPACT_ATOMS: atom_id res chain seq x y z
N TYR A 1 28.42 -14.22 10.53
CA TYR A 1 29.26 -13.11 10.99
C TYR A 1 29.41 -13.24 12.48
N THR A 2 30.64 -13.20 12.98
CA THR A 2 30.89 -12.95 14.41
C THR A 2 30.58 -11.48 14.73
N GLU A 3 30.48 -11.12 16.00
CA GLU A 3 30.19 -9.74 16.41
C GLU A 3 31.26 -8.76 15.89
N GLU A 4 32.52 -9.15 15.96
CA GLU A 4 33.69 -8.40 15.48
C GLU A 4 33.64 -8.15 13.96
N GLU A 5 33.04 -9.07 13.19
CA GLU A 5 32.86 -8.93 11.74
C GLU A 5 31.58 -8.18 11.37
N TYR A 6 30.55 -8.26 12.21
CA TYR A 6 29.21 -7.73 11.93
C TYR A 6 29.19 -6.20 11.96
N TRP A 7 29.75 -5.58 12.99
CA TRP A 7 29.69 -4.12 13.15
C TRP A 7 30.41 -3.36 12.03
N PRO A 8 31.66 -3.72 11.64
CA PRO A 8 32.32 -3.07 10.50
C PRO A 8 31.58 -3.30 9.17
N LEU A 9 30.99 -4.49 8.99
CA LEU A 9 30.19 -4.79 7.81
C LEU A 9 28.94 -3.92 7.73
N LEU A 10 28.22 -3.78 8.85
CA LEU A 10 27.03 -2.94 8.94
C LEU A 10 27.36 -1.49 8.66
N ASP A 11 28.43 -0.95 9.24
CA ASP A 11 28.86 0.43 9.02
C ASP A 11 29.23 0.67 7.56
N ARG A 12 29.93 -0.27 6.93
CA ARG A 12 30.23 -0.21 5.49
C ARG A 12 28.96 -0.17 4.64
N ILE A 13 27.98 -1.04 4.94
CA ILE A 13 26.70 -1.06 4.22
C ILE A 13 25.96 0.26 4.43
N LYS A 14 25.82 0.73 5.67
CA LYS A 14 25.13 1.99 5.97
C LYS A 14 25.81 3.18 5.30
N ALA A 15 27.13 3.27 5.36
CA ALA A 15 27.89 4.33 4.70
C ALA A 15 27.64 4.35 3.18
N GLN A 16 27.61 3.17 2.54
CA GLN A 16 27.27 3.06 1.13
C GLN A 16 25.83 3.51 0.85
N LEU A 17 24.85 3.04 1.63
CA LEU A 17 23.45 3.43 1.46
C LEU A 17 23.23 4.94 1.65
N VAL A 18 23.94 5.56 2.60
CA VAL A 18 23.90 7.01 2.84
C VAL A 18 24.54 7.77 1.68
N GLN A 19 25.68 7.31 1.17
CA GLN A 19 26.35 7.90 0.02
C GLN A 19 25.46 7.83 -1.24
N GLU A 20 24.74 6.73 -1.42
CA GLU A 20 23.78 6.52 -2.52
C GLU A 20 22.45 7.25 -2.29
N GLY A 21 22.22 7.82 -1.10
CA GLY A 21 20.99 8.55 -0.76
C GLY A 21 19.75 7.66 -0.61
N ILE A 22 19.93 6.35 -0.44
CA ILE A 22 18.84 5.36 -0.31
C ILE A 22 18.66 4.87 1.13
N TYR A 23 19.50 5.33 2.06
CA TYR A 23 19.36 4.96 3.46
C TYR A 23 18.07 5.52 4.07
N GLY A 24 17.19 4.62 4.51
CA GLY A 24 15.87 4.97 5.05
C GLY A 24 14.78 5.12 3.99
N GLU A 25 15.13 5.09 2.70
CA GLU A 25 14.18 5.09 1.61
C GLU A 25 13.55 3.71 1.41
N SER A 26 12.33 3.69 0.87
CA SER A 26 11.70 2.44 0.48
C SER A 26 12.41 1.82 -0.73
N PRO A 27 12.49 0.48 -0.80
CA PRO A 27 12.95 -0.18 -2.02
C PRO A 27 12.16 0.27 -3.24
N ALA A 28 12.80 0.21 -4.41
CA ALA A 28 12.14 0.53 -5.67
C ALA A 28 10.91 -0.36 -5.91
N TYR A 29 9.89 0.19 -6.59
CA TYR A 29 8.61 -0.49 -6.81
C TYR A 29 8.72 -1.77 -7.65
N ASP A 30 9.80 -1.93 -8.41
CA ASP A 30 10.10 -3.13 -9.20
C ASP A 30 10.53 -4.31 -8.33
N ALA A 31 11.19 -4.05 -7.19
CA ALA A 31 11.58 -5.04 -6.20
C ALA A 31 10.38 -5.59 -5.40
N SER A 32 9.22 -4.91 -5.44
CA SER A 32 7.99 -5.41 -4.82
C SER A 32 7.58 -6.74 -5.45
N LEU A 33 7.22 -7.74 -4.63
CA LEU A 33 6.67 -9.02 -5.10
C LEU A 33 5.29 -8.89 -5.76
N PHE A 34 4.58 -7.79 -5.46
CA PHE A 34 3.23 -7.55 -5.96
C PHE A 34 3.22 -6.40 -6.97
N ALA A 35 2.40 -6.55 -8.01
CA ALA A 35 2.01 -5.44 -8.88
C ALA A 35 1.18 -4.41 -8.10
N TYR A 36 1.20 -3.15 -8.54
CA TYR A 36 0.52 -2.05 -7.85
C TYR A 36 -0.95 -2.37 -7.59
N ASN A 37 -1.68 -2.75 -8.64
CA ASN A 37 -3.10 -3.11 -8.59
C ASN A 37 -3.40 -4.49 -7.96
N GLY A 38 -2.37 -5.31 -7.76
CA GLY A 38 -2.44 -6.55 -6.98
C GLY A 38 -2.30 -6.34 -5.48
N SER A 39 -1.76 -5.20 -5.07
CA SER A 39 -1.48 -4.87 -3.67
C SER A 39 -2.58 -4.02 -3.03
N PHE A 40 -2.44 -3.76 -1.72
CA PHE A 40 -3.30 -2.84 -0.98
C PHE A 40 -3.08 -1.37 -1.37
N ALA A 41 -1.95 -1.04 -2.04
CA ALA A 41 -1.64 0.32 -2.46
C ALA A 41 -2.76 0.93 -3.31
N LEU A 42 -3.41 0.15 -4.19
CA LEU A 42 -4.52 0.64 -5.02
C LEU A 42 -5.73 1.13 -4.21
N ALA A 43 -5.98 0.58 -3.02
CA ALA A 43 -7.09 1.03 -2.16
C ALA A 43 -6.77 2.35 -1.44
N VAL A 44 -5.51 2.53 -1.05
CA VAL A 44 -5.03 3.70 -0.31
C VAL A 44 -4.70 4.86 -1.25
N ASP A 45 -4.04 4.57 -2.37
CA ASP A 45 -3.62 5.53 -3.40
C ASP A 45 -4.01 5.00 -4.79
N PRO A 46 -5.23 5.29 -5.26
CA PRO A 46 -5.72 4.77 -6.53
C PRO A 46 -4.96 5.40 -7.72
N LEU A 47 -4.06 4.62 -8.32
CA LEU A 47 -3.30 5.03 -9.52
C LEU A 47 -3.81 4.37 -10.80
N THR A 48 -3.61 5.06 -11.92
CA THR A 48 -3.77 4.50 -13.26
C THR A 48 -2.60 3.58 -13.63
N GLU A 49 -2.79 2.70 -14.61
CA GLU A 49 -1.72 1.83 -15.12
C GLU A 49 -0.48 2.64 -15.57
N GLU A 50 -0.70 3.77 -16.23
CA GLU A 50 0.37 4.65 -16.68
C GLU A 50 1.13 5.29 -15.52
N ALA A 51 0.41 5.77 -14.50
CA ALA A 51 1.02 6.35 -13.30
C ALA A 51 1.82 5.30 -12.52
N ALA A 52 1.29 4.09 -12.36
CA ALA A 52 1.99 3.01 -11.67
C ALA A 52 3.28 2.60 -12.41
N LYS A 53 3.23 2.56 -13.74
CA LYS A 53 4.41 2.27 -14.58
C LYS A 53 5.48 3.37 -14.49
N LYS A 54 5.09 4.65 -14.39
CA LYS A 54 6.03 5.77 -14.17
C LYS A 54 6.77 5.65 -12.84
N LEU A 55 6.15 5.05 -11.82
CA LEU A 55 6.79 4.75 -10.53
C LEU A 55 7.71 3.52 -10.59
N GLY A 56 7.81 2.83 -11.73
CA GLY A 56 8.56 1.57 -11.88
C GLY A 56 7.79 0.34 -11.38
N SER A 57 6.51 0.47 -11.03
CA SER A 57 5.71 -0.67 -10.57
C SER A 57 5.14 -1.48 -11.72
N ARG A 58 4.90 -2.77 -11.44
CA ARG A 58 4.22 -3.70 -12.37
C ARG A 58 2.71 -3.50 -12.32
N TRP A 59 2.03 -3.79 -13.43
CA TRP A 59 0.58 -3.80 -13.52
C TRP A 59 0.09 -5.14 -14.09
N VAL A 60 -0.88 -5.78 -13.44
CA VAL A 60 -1.36 -7.11 -13.81
C VAL A 60 -2.79 -7.03 -14.33
N ARG A 61 -3.07 -7.67 -15.47
CA ARG A 61 -4.45 -7.88 -15.94
C ARG A 61 -4.93 -9.23 -15.42
N PHE A 62 -5.96 -9.21 -14.58
CA PHE A 62 -6.53 -10.44 -14.03
C PHE A 62 -7.49 -11.09 -15.04
N PRO A 63 -7.24 -12.35 -15.44
CA PRO A 63 -7.98 -13.02 -16.50
C PRO A 63 -9.48 -13.21 -16.19
N GLU A 64 -9.89 -13.29 -14.92
CA GLU A 64 -11.27 -13.65 -14.56
C GLU A 64 -12.26 -12.47 -14.50
N THR A 65 -11.91 -11.30 -15.05
CA THR A 65 -12.78 -10.11 -15.03
C THR A 65 -13.83 -10.07 -16.16
N ASN A 66 -13.81 -11.01 -17.12
CA ASN A 66 -14.66 -11.02 -18.32
C ASN A 66 -15.60 -12.24 -18.47
N GLY A 67 -16.01 -12.89 -17.37
CA GLY A 67 -17.22 -13.73 -17.37
C GLY A 67 -17.12 -15.16 -17.91
N VAL A 68 -15.92 -15.74 -18.11
CA VAL A 68 -15.79 -17.15 -18.51
C VAL A 68 -15.08 -17.96 -17.42
N ARG A 69 -15.87 -18.76 -16.69
CA ARG A 69 -15.50 -19.73 -15.64
C ARG A 69 -14.43 -19.25 -14.66
N ALA A 70 -14.85 -18.36 -13.78
CA ALA A 70 -14.13 -17.88 -12.61
C ALA A 70 -14.04 -18.98 -11.54
N PHE A 71 -12.81 -19.33 -11.12
CA PHE A 71 -12.40 -20.20 -10.01
C PHE A 71 -13.25 -21.46 -9.70
N ARG A 72 -12.59 -22.62 -9.64
CA ARG A 72 -13.20 -23.87 -9.18
C ARG A 72 -12.71 -24.20 -7.78
N THR A 73 -13.62 -24.35 -6.82
CA THR A 73 -13.30 -24.94 -5.52
C THR A 73 -13.13 -26.44 -5.69
N VAL A 74 -11.96 -26.98 -5.30
CA VAL A 74 -11.69 -28.42 -5.39
C VAL A 74 -12.27 -29.16 -4.18
N THR A 75 -12.47 -30.48 -4.27
CA THR A 75 -13.08 -31.26 -3.17
C THR A 75 -12.39 -31.07 -1.82
N PRO A 76 -11.04 -31.10 -1.72
CA PRO A 76 -10.38 -30.86 -0.43
C PRO A 76 -10.65 -29.45 0.14
N GLU A 77 -10.81 -28.44 -0.70
CA GLU A 77 -11.17 -27.08 -0.25
C GLU A 77 -12.62 -27.03 0.24
N VAL A 78 -13.55 -27.73 -0.42
CA VAL A 78 -14.95 -27.81 0.02
C VAL A 78 -15.05 -28.50 1.38
N GLU A 79 -14.38 -29.63 1.55
CA GLU A 79 -14.33 -30.37 2.83
C GLU A 79 -13.80 -29.47 3.95
N LEU A 80 -12.65 -28.83 3.73
CA LEU A 80 -12.08 -27.88 4.69
C LEU A 80 -13.03 -26.71 5.01
N ILE A 81 -13.68 -26.12 4.01
CA ILE A 81 -14.61 -25.00 4.20
C ILE A 81 -15.82 -25.43 5.05
N GLN A 82 -16.33 -26.65 4.82
CA GLN A 82 -17.44 -27.22 5.58
C GLN A 82 -17.03 -27.53 7.03
N GLU A 83 -15.84 -28.12 7.25
CA GLU A 83 -15.29 -28.37 8.58
C GLU A 83 -15.11 -27.08 9.38
N LEU A 84 -14.64 -26.00 8.74
CA LEU A 84 -14.50 -24.68 9.34
C LEU A 84 -15.84 -23.97 9.58
N GLY A 85 -16.95 -24.49 9.05
CA GLY A 85 -18.29 -23.90 9.20
C GLY A 85 -18.44 -22.55 8.50
N VAL A 86 -17.67 -22.28 7.44
CA VAL A 86 -17.73 -21.01 6.69
C VAL A 86 -18.47 -21.17 5.36
N ALA A 87 -19.06 -20.08 4.85
CA ALA A 87 -19.81 -20.12 3.59
C ALA A 87 -18.88 -20.32 2.38
N LEU A 88 -19.31 -21.15 1.42
CA LEU A 88 -18.61 -21.35 0.16
C LEU A 88 -18.51 -20.03 -0.64
N PRO A 89 -17.35 -19.70 -1.22
CA PRO A 89 -17.21 -18.48 -2.02
C PRO A 89 -18.07 -18.54 -3.29
N THR A 90 -18.82 -17.48 -3.55
CA THR A 90 -19.66 -17.32 -4.77
C THR A 90 -19.01 -16.42 -5.83
N GLU A 91 -18.00 -15.64 -5.43
CA GLU A 91 -17.30 -14.65 -6.26
C GLU A 91 -15.84 -15.05 -6.42
N HIS A 92 -15.24 -14.72 -7.59
CA HIS A 92 -13.81 -14.91 -7.81
C HIS A 92 -12.98 -14.21 -6.73
N PRO A 93 -11.91 -14.83 -6.19
CA PRO A 93 -11.06 -14.19 -5.19
C PRO A 93 -10.62 -12.77 -5.57
N THR A 94 -10.20 -12.56 -6.82
CA THR A 94 -9.82 -11.23 -7.33
C THR A 94 -10.99 -10.25 -7.36
N VAL A 95 -12.17 -10.67 -7.83
CA VAL A 95 -13.36 -9.81 -7.91
C VAL A 95 -13.83 -9.44 -6.50
N ARG A 96 -13.92 -10.44 -5.60
CA ARG A 96 -14.23 -10.25 -4.19
C ARG A 96 -13.24 -9.31 -3.52
N ARG A 97 -11.94 -9.45 -3.79
CA ARG A 97 -10.88 -8.58 -3.27
C ARG A 97 -11.08 -7.15 -3.76
N LEU A 98 -11.29 -6.93 -5.06
CA LEU A 98 -11.50 -5.60 -5.64
C LEU A 98 -12.74 -4.91 -5.06
N ARG A 99 -13.86 -5.64 -4.95
CA ARG A 99 -15.10 -5.13 -4.32
C ARG A 99 -14.86 -4.75 -2.85
N ARG A 100 -14.23 -5.62 -2.06
CA ARG A 100 -13.91 -5.33 -0.66
C ARG A 100 -12.96 -4.14 -0.49
N MET A 101 -12.02 -3.96 -1.42
CA MET A 101 -11.13 -2.78 -1.39
C MET A 101 -11.89 -1.47 -1.63
N GLN A 102 -13.00 -1.48 -2.39
CA GLN A 102 -13.86 -0.30 -2.52
C GLN A 102 -14.54 0.06 -1.19
N ASP A 103 -14.92 -0.94 -0.39
CA ASP A 103 -15.48 -0.72 0.94
C ASP A 103 -14.46 -0.12 1.92
N LEU A 104 -13.16 -0.24 1.63
CA LEU A 104 -12.06 0.33 2.42
C LEU A 104 -11.72 1.79 2.03
N GLN A 105 -12.52 2.42 1.18
CA GLN A 105 -12.42 3.84 0.79
C GLN A 105 -12.24 4.88 1.91
N PRO A 106 -12.66 4.69 3.18
CA PRO A 106 -12.22 5.59 4.26
C PRO A 106 -10.70 5.71 4.43
N LEU A 107 -9.91 4.78 3.86
CA LEU A 107 -8.44 4.81 3.91
C LEU A 107 -7.79 5.46 2.69
N THR A 108 -8.57 5.85 1.68
CA THR A 108 -8.06 6.50 0.48
C THR A 108 -7.49 7.87 0.80
N LEU A 109 -6.26 8.13 0.38
CA LEU A 109 -5.59 9.41 0.53
C LEU A 109 -6.24 10.46 -0.37
N VAL A 110 -6.58 11.59 0.24
CA VAL A 110 -7.12 12.76 -0.44
C VAL A 110 -6.12 13.90 -0.36
N ASP A 111 -6.08 14.70 -1.42
CA ASP A 111 -5.28 15.92 -1.46
C ASP A 111 -5.92 16.96 -0.54
N ARG A 112 -5.09 17.58 0.29
CA ARG A 112 -5.46 18.60 1.27
C ARG A 112 -4.39 19.69 1.27
N SER A 113 -4.67 20.76 1.97
CA SER A 113 -3.71 21.84 2.21
C SER A 113 -3.58 22.08 3.71
N CYS A 114 -2.36 22.42 4.15
CA CYS A 114 -2.12 22.83 5.52
C CYS A 114 -2.96 24.08 5.86
N VAL A 115 -3.61 24.11 7.01
CA VAL A 115 -4.41 25.28 7.44
C VAL A 115 -3.54 26.52 7.65
N THR A 116 -2.32 26.36 8.16
CA THR A 116 -1.44 27.47 8.54
C THR A 116 -0.66 28.03 7.35
N CYS A 117 0.02 27.16 6.59
CA CYS A 117 0.93 27.57 5.53
C CYS A 117 0.43 27.27 4.10
N GLN A 118 -0.74 26.63 3.96
CA GLN A 118 -1.34 26.25 2.68
C GLN A 118 -0.49 25.29 1.82
N ALA A 119 0.59 24.72 2.35
CA ALA A 119 1.38 23.72 1.66
C ALA A 119 0.53 22.50 1.28
N PRO A 120 0.73 21.93 0.06
CA PRO A 120 0.02 20.74 -0.37
C PRO A 120 0.44 19.54 0.48
N LEU A 121 -0.53 18.73 0.90
CA LEU A 121 -0.30 17.49 1.64
C LEU A 121 -1.35 16.44 1.27
N ARG A 122 -1.05 15.17 1.53
CA ARG A 122 -2.01 14.07 1.35
C ARG A 122 -2.41 13.53 2.71
N SER A 123 -3.70 13.34 2.94
CA SER A 123 -4.24 12.88 4.22
C SER A 123 -5.31 11.80 4.01
N ARG A 124 -5.45 10.89 4.98
CA ARG A 124 -6.60 9.97 5.04
C ARG A 124 -7.88 10.67 5.49
N TYR A 125 -7.77 11.82 6.14
CA TYR A 125 -8.92 12.55 6.65
C TYR A 125 -9.55 13.40 5.56
N ARG A 126 -10.83 13.15 5.32
CA ARG A 126 -11.67 13.94 4.40
C ARG A 126 -12.09 15.24 5.07
N GLU A 127 -12.39 16.25 4.25
CA GLU A 127 -12.94 17.54 4.74
C GLU A 127 -14.20 17.37 5.59
N SER A 128 -15.02 16.35 5.28
CA SER A 128 -16.22 16.04 6.02
C SER A 128 -15.96 15.53 7.44
N SER A 129 -14.82 14.87 7.69
CA SER A 129 -14.49 14.28 8.98
C SER A 129 -13.59 15.17 9.83
N VAL A 130 -12.60 15.81 9.22
CA VAL A 130 -11.65 16.69 9.92
C VAL A 130 -11.45 17.96 9.10
N LYS A 131 -11.81 19.09 9.72
CA LYS A 131 -11.72 20.41 9.10
C LYS A 131 -10.28 20.90 8.99
N GLU A 132 -9.48 20.63 10.01
CA GLU A 132 -8.13 21.18 10.17
C GLU A 132 -7.08 20.10 10.05
N VAL A 133 -6.14 20.27 9.12
CA VAL A 133 -4.98 19.40 8.93
C VAL A 133 -3.75 20.27 8.81
N LEU A 134 -2.69 19.91 9.55
CA LEU A 134 -1.42 20.62 9.54
C LEU A 134 -0.37 19.78 8.79
N CYS A 135 0.57 20.45 8.14
CA CYS A 135 1.78 19.78 7.68
C CYS A 135 2.71 19.49 8.87
N GLU A 136 3.67 18.58 8.66
CA GLU A 136 4.67 18.19 9.65
C GLU A 136 5.36 19.41 10.30
N VAL A 137 5.88 20.33 9.50
CA VAL A 137 6.56 21.54 9.98
C VAL A 137 5.67 22.41 10.89
N CYS A 138 4.43 22.67 10.47
CA CYS A 138 3.52 23.49 11.28
C CYS A 138 3.06 22.75 12.55
N TYR A 139 2.93 21.42 12.49
CA TYR A 139 2.62 20.61 13.66
C TYR A 139 3.74 20.65 14.70
N GLU A 140 5.00 20.47 14.26
CA GLU A 140 6.17 20.53 15.15
C GLU A 140 6.31 21.89 15.84
N GLN A 141 6.12 22.99 15.09
CA GLN A 141 6.16 24.34 15.64
C GLN A 141 5.07 24.59 16.68
N GLN A 142 3.89 23.99 16.52
CA GLN A 142 2.76 24.22 17.43
C GLN A 142 2.79 23.33 18.67
N VAL A 143 3.28 22.09 18.56
CA VAL A 143 3.15 21.06 19.62
C VAL A 143 4.47 20.78 20.35
N ILE A 144 5.62 20.88 19.68
CA ILE A 144 6.92 20.57 20.29
C ILE A 144 7.55 21.83 20.92
N GLN A 145 7.25 23.01 20.39
CA GLN A 145 7.77 24.29 20.88
C GLN A 145 6.83 25.01 21.87
N SER A 146 5.74 24.36 22.30
CA SER A 146 4.82 24.81 23.35
C SER A 146 5.21 24.27 24.72
#